data_AF-A0A4Y9U902-F1
#
_entry.id   AF-A0A4Y9U902-F1
#
_cell.length_a   1.000
_cell.length_b   1.000
_cell.length_c   1.000
_cell.angle_alpha   90.00
_cell.angle_beta   90.00
_cell.angle_gamma   90.00
#
_symmetry.space_group_name_H-M   'P 1'
#
loop_
_entity.id
_entity.type
_entity.pdbx_description
1 polymer ?
#
loop_
_entity_poly.entity_id
_entity_poly.type
_entity_poly.pdbx_seq_one_letter_code
_entity_poly.pdbx_strand_id
1 'polypeptide(L)'
;MKFDRSLATAALLTASVVWPGASARAAEIAKDTMVIVSEMGPNGLDTMVPTANDHSRMVVWQAYDRLVSHGEKKLADGTVSYDAKVMTPELAESWEASEDGKTYIFHLRKDATFHDGSPVTAKDVKWSFDRAIAAGGFPAVQMAAGSLVKPEQFTVVDDHTFKATFDQFNKLTMPDLVVPVPVIVNSELAKKHATAQDPWAFEWVSRNDCGGGAYKVESWSPGQQTVFTRFDAWKSGPLPQLKRVVYRQIASAGTRRALLEKGDVDMSVGLPPKDYAELAEQGKVTIIGVPVQNDLVFVDMNVKIAPFDNPKVREAISYAIPYKEIVSSALYNRAKPMFGGDPDKPYPDATWPVPIKHGQDLAKAKQLLTEAGFPNGFKTTLSIDLSESTVREPTAILIQEALKTIGVELTIEKVPGSNWFAQMASKTMPMVIAEFYGWLDYPDYFFFWTFHGGNNSVFNTANYVNPDLDKVIDQARFTRDPEIYKTSLNKMVDIVMTDLPRIPLYTRFADYAVQKNVKGFEYWFHTHPDFRKLYKE
;
A
#
# COMPACT_ATOMS: atom_id res chain seq x y z
N MET A 1 26.71 -68.52 23.37
CA MET A 1 26.43 -69.65 24.28
C MET A 1 25.62 -69.09 25.45
N LYS A 2 24.32 -69.45 25.54
CA LYS A 2 23.33 -69.34 26.64
C LYS A 2 22.95 -67.91 27.14
N PHE A 3 21.74 -67.34 26.95
CA PHE A 3 20.35 -67.68 27.42
C PHE A 3 20.30 -67.98 28.94
N ASP A 4 19.49 -67.31 29.78
CA ASP A 4 18.00 -67.23 29.78
C ASP A 4 17.48 -66.10 30.72
N ARG A 5 16.51 -65.26 30.31
CA ARG A 5 15.05 -65.24 30.63
C ARG A 5 14.61 -64.88 32.06
N SER A 6 13.80 -63.82 32.18
CA SER A 6 12.46 -63.91 32.79
C SER A 6 11.52 -62.79 32.27
N LEU A 7 10.27 -63.18 32.02
CA LEU A 7 9.14 -62.38 31.54
C LEU A 7 8.37 -61.72 32.69
N ALA A 8 7.73 -60.58 32.43
CA ALA A 8 6.36 -60.27 32.91
C ALA A 8 5.76 -59.12 32.07
N THR A 9 4.89 -59.40 31.09
CA THR A 9 3.42 -59.30 31.13
C THR A 9 2.87 -57.92 30.73
N ALA A 10 2.18 -57.89 29.59
CA ALA A 10 1.43 -56.75 29.08
C ALA A 10 0.06 -56.60 29.77
N ALA A 11 -0.39 -55.35 29.92
CA ALA A 11 -1.81 -54.96 30.08
C ALA A 11 -1.97 -53.54 29.48
N LEU A 12 -2.53 -53.40 28.27
CA LEU A 12 -3.96 -53.25 27.94
C LEU A 12 -4.59 -51.92 28.43
N LEU A 13 -4.72 -51.00 27.47
CA LEU A 13 -5.90 -50.17 27.16
C LEU A 13 -6.76 -49.69 28.35
N THR A 14 -6.58 -48.42 28.72
CA THR A 14 -7.70 -47.61 29.23
C THR A 14 -8.21 -46.72 28.11
N ALA A 15 -9.33 -47.14 27.52
CA ALA A 15 -10.18 -46.32 26.68
C ALA A 15 -10.65 -45.09 27.46
N SER A 16 -10.26 -43.90 27.03
CA SER A 16 -10.94 -42.67 27.41
C SER A 16 -12.33 -42.70 26.79
N VAL A 17 -13.33 -42.79 27.65
CA VAL A 17 -14.74 -42.65 27.31
C VAL A 17 -14.94 -41.29 26.64
N VAL A 18 -15.09 -41.30 25.32
CA VAL A 18 -15.57 -40.15 24.57
C VAL A 18 -17.07 -40.06 24.84
N TRP A 19 -17.47 -39.06 25.61
CA TRP A 19 -18.87 -38.70 25.75
C TRP A 19 -19.36 -38.15 24.38
N PRO A 20 -20.32 -38.80 23.70
CA PRO A 20 -20.90 -38.24 22.49
C PRO A 20 -21.94 -37.21 22.93
N GLY A 21 -21.56 -35.93 23.00
CA GLY A 21 -22.49 -34.87 23.38
C GLY A 21 -21.89 -33.49 23.63
N ALA A 22 -20.58 -33.35 23.78
CA ALA A 22 -19.94 -32.05 23.79
C ALA A 22 -19.56 -31.68 22.35
N SER A 23 -20.44 -30.98 21.66
CA SER A 23 -20.02 -30.14 20.53
C SER A 23 -18.82 -29.34 21.02
N ALA A 24 -17.64 -29.55 20.43
CA ALA A 24 -16.52 -28.66 20.65
C ALA A 24 -16.95 -27.28 20.12
N ARG A 25 -17.60 -26.48 20.98
CA ARG A 25 -17.71 -25.05 20.75
C ARG A 25 -16.27 -24.58 20.64
N ALA A 26 -15.91 -24.06 19.47
CA ALA A 26 -14.67 -23.31 19.33
C ALA A 26 -14.60 -22.33 20.51
N ALA A 27 -13.48 -22.34 21.24
CA ALA A 27 -13.31 -21.42 22.35
C ALA A 27 -13.51 -19.99 21.82
N GLU A 28 -14.48 -19.28 22.37
CA GLU A 28 -14.78 -17.91 21.96
C GLU A 28 -13.52 -17.05 22.13
N ILE A 29 -13.12 -16.35 21.07
CA ILE A 29 -11.94 -15.48 21.11
C ILE A 29 -12.19 -14.39 22.14
N ALA A 30 -11.30 -14.29 23.15
CA ALA A 30 -11.40 -13.30 24.22
C ALA A 30 -11.65 -11.88 23.68
N LYS A 31 -12.43 -11.08 24.41
CA LYS A 31 -12.85 -9.73 23.99
C LYS A 31 -11.67 -8.77 23.74
N ASP A 32 -10.57 -8.93 24.46
CA ASP A 32 -9.34 -8.15 24.31
C ASP A 32 -8.33 -8.78 23.35
N THR A 33 -8.71 -9.84 22.63
CA THR A 33 -7.91 -10.50 21.59
C THR A 33 -8.62 -10.44 20.24
N MET A 34 -7.86 -10.11 19.20
CA MET A 34 -8.29 -10.11 17.81
C MET A 34 -7.51 -11.15 17.01
N VAL A 35 -8.19 -11.97 16.21
CA VAL A 35 -7.57 -12.89 15.25
C VAL A 35 -7.91 -12.43 13.84
N ILE A 36 -6.89 -12.02 13.10
CA ILE A 36 -6.97 -11.56 11.71
C ILE A 36 -6.33 -12.62 10.82
N VAL A 37 -6.96 -12.97 9.69
CA VAL A 37 -6.37 -13.86 8.68
C VAL A 37 -6.12 -13.12 7.37
N SER A 38 -4.99 -13.42 6.74
CA SER A 38 -4.58 -12.87 5.44
C SER A 38 -3.88 -13.94 4.61
N GLU A 39 -3.83 -13.78 3.29
CA GLU A 39 -3.07 -14.64 2.39
C GLU A 39 -1.57 -14.56 2.61
N MET A 40 -1.10 -13.34 2.80
CA MET A 40 0.30 -12.98 2.94
C MET A 40 0.57 -12.34 4.31
N GLY A 41 1.83 -12.41 4.72
CA GLY A 41 2.36 -11.82 5.95
C GLY A 41 3.58 -10.93 5.67
N PRO A 42 4.12 -10.28 6.71
CA PRO A 42 5.31 -9.44 6.57
C PRO A 42 6.51 -10.26 6.09
N ASN A 43 7.35 -9.64 5.27
CA ASN A 43 8.67 -10.20 4.92
C ASN A 43 9.81 -9.64 5.77
N GLY A 44 9.50 -8.69 6.66
CA GLY A 44 10.38 -8.12 7.67
C GLY A 44 9.58 -7.29 8.68
N LEU A 45 10.24 -6.84 9.75
CA LEU A 45 9.66 -5.93 10.75
C LEU A 45 10.10 -4.47 10.53
N ASP A 46 10.74 -4.20 9.40
CA ASP A 46 11.30 -2.90 9.02
C ASP A 46 10.86 -2.53 7.60
N THR A 47 10.55 -1.27 7.40
CA THR A 47 10.16 -0.68 6.11
C THR A 47 11.25 0.15 5.48
N MET A 48 12.32 0.50 6.20
CA MET A 48 13.50 1.17 5.65
C MET A 48 14.44 0.17 4.95
N VAL A 49 13.88 -0.80 4.24
CA VAL A 49 14.60 -1.71 3.34
C VAL A 49 13.89 -1.72 1.99
N PRO A 50 14.61 -1.63 0.84
CA PRO A 50 13.96 -1.52 -0.47
C PRO A 50 13.02 -2.68 -0.84
N THR A 51 13.18 -3.83 -0.21
CA THR A 51 12.39 -5.05 -0.46
C THR A 51 11.21 -5.22 0.49
N ALA A 52 10.95 -4.28 1.41
CA ALA A 52 9.84 -4.37 2.36
C ALA A 52 8.49 -4.44 1.64
N ASN A 53 7.70 -5.48 1.94
CA ASN A 53 6.36 -5.63 1.39
C ASN A 53 5.32 -4.82 2.19
N ASP A 54 4.10 -4.78 1.66
CA ASP A 54 2.99 -4.03 2.27
C ASP A 54 2.65 -4.50 3.69
N HIS A 55 2.85 -5.78 4.01
CA HIS A 55 2.60 -6.31 5.36
C HIS A 55 3.70 -5.93 6.37
N SER A 56 4.94 -5.69 5.93
CA SER A 56 5.97 -5.06 6.78
C SER A 56 5.54 -3.65 7.18
N ARG A 57 4.82 -2.93 6.31
CA ARG A 57 4.22 -1.61 6.62
C ARG A 57 3.13 -1.72 7.68
N MET A 58 2.30 -2.76 7.62
CA MET A 58 1.36 -3.08 8.69
C MET A 58 2.07 -3.31 10.02
N VAL A 59 3.19 -4.02 10.05
CA VAL A 59 3.96 -4.20 11.30
C VAL A 59 4.43 -2.85 11.84
N VAL A 60 5.14 -2.05 11.04
CA VAL A 60 5.73 -0.81 11.54
C VAL A 60 4.69 0.22 11.94
N TRP A 61 3.51 0.21 11.30
CA TRP A 61 2.41 1.10 11.66
C TRP A 61 1.96 0.91 13.11
N GLN A 62 2.04 -0.33 13.60
CA GLN A 62 1.60 -0.73 14.93
C GLN A 62 2.74 -0.67 15.96
N ALA A 63 3.96 -1.03 15.53
CA ALA A 63 5.10 -1.20 16.42
C ALA A 63 6.01 0.02 16.54
N TYR A 64 5.89 1.00 15.66
CA TYR A 64 6.74 2.18 15.64
C TYR A 64 5.90 3.45 15.60
N ASP A 65 6.34 4.46 16.35
CA ASP A 65 5.80 5.80 16.28
C ASP A 65 6.38 6.56 15.08
N ARG A 66 5.65 7.55 14.58
CA ARG A 66 6.18 8.63 13.75
C ARG A 66 6.22 9.92 14.57
N LEU A 67 6.79 11.00 14.01
CA LEU A 67 6.77 12.32 14.67
C LEU A 67 5.34 12.82 14.86
N VAL A 68 4.55 12.76 13.81
CA VAL A 68 3.17 13.24 13.75
C VAL A 68 2.32 12.21 13.01
N SER A 69 1.00 12.32 13.12
CA SER A 69 0.05 11.48 12.40
C SER A 69 -0.95 12.34 11.63
N HIS A 70 -1.88 11.69 10.91
CA HIS A 70 -3.01 12.38 10.33
C HIS A 70 -4.18 12.50 11.31
N GLY A 71 -5.04 13.49 11.07
CA GLY A 71 -6.36 13.56 11.68
C GLY A 71 -7.30 12.51 11.11
N GLU A 72 -8.57 12.58 11.52
CA GLU A 72 -9.62 11.68 11.08
C GLU A 72 -10.75 12.49 10.44
N LYS A 73 -11.41 11.91 9.44
CA LYS A 73 -12.64 12.41 8.81
C LYS A 73 -13.65 11.27 8.66
N LYS A 74 -14.91 11.62 8.48
CA LYS A 74 -15.96 10.67 8.12
C LYS A 74 -16.26 10.76 6.63
N LEU A 75 -16.30 9.60 5.98
CA LEU A 75 -16.78 9.47 4.61
C LEU A 75 -18.31 9.56 4.57
N ALA A 76 -18.87 9.70 3.37
CA ALA A 76 -20.31 9.90 3.16
C ALA A 76 -21.17 8.73 3.69
N ASP A 77 -20.62 7.52 3.74
CA ASP A 77 -21.25 6.32 4.27
C ASP A 77 -21.07 6.14 5.80
N GLY A 78 -20.38 7.08 6.45
CA GLY A 78 -20.07 7.05 7.88
C GLY A 78 -18.77 6.32 8.24
N THR A 79 -18.08 5.70 7.28
CA THR A 79 -16.77 5.07 7.51
C THR A 79 -15.75 6.12 7.95
N VAL A 80 -14.95 5.82 8.99
CA VAL A 80 -13.86 6.69 9.43
C VAL A 80 -12.66 6.47 8.52
N SER A 81 -12.02 7.55 8.11
CA SER A 81 -10.88 7.57 7.21
C SER A 81 -9.92 8.64 7.71
N TYR A 82 -8.62 8.45 7.53
CA TYR A 82 -7.68 9.49 7.89
C TYR A 82 -7.90 10.78 7.05
N ASP A 83 -7.52 11.93 7.61
CA ASP A 83 -7.58 13.22 6.93
C ASP A 83 -6.17 13.69 6.52
N ALA A 84 -5.88 13.56 5.23
CA ALA A 84 -4.60 13.98 4.64
C ALA A 84 -4.24 15.46 4.88
N LYS A 85 -5.22 16.32 5.15
CA LYS A 85 -5.03 17.78 5.32
C LYS A 85 -4.83 18.20 6.78
N VAL A 86 -5.10 17.30 7.72
CA VAL A 86 -5.00 17.58 9.15
C VAL A 86 -3.86 16.75 9.72
N MET A 87 -2.93 17.42 10.39
CA MET A 87 -1.85 16.76 11.13
C MET A 87 -2.20 16.75 12.62
N THR A 88 -1.87 15.66 13.29
CA THR A 88 -2.10 15.46 14.72
C THR A 88 -0.81 15.04 15.42
N PRO A 89 -0.66 15.33 16.72
CA PRO A 89 0.47 14.85 17.52
C PRO A 89 0.57 13.32 17.54
N GLU A 90 1.80 12.80 17.47
CA GLU A 90 2.14 11.41 17.81
C GLU A 90 3.32 11.43 18.79
N LEU A 91 4.55 11.10 18.40
CA LEU A 91 5.73 11.22 19.27
C LEU A 91 6.04 12.68 19.61
N ALA A 92 5.88 13.58 18.64
CA ALA A 92 5.89 15.01 18.89
C ALA A 92 4.54 15.43 19.46
N GLU A 93 4.54 16.06 20.64
CA GLU A 93 3.32 16.59 21.27
C GLU A 93 2.88 17.92 20.64
N SER A 94 3.82 18.65 20.04
CA SER A 94 3.56 19.86 19.27
C SER A 94 4.69 20.14 18.28
N TRP A 95 4.44 21.06 17.35
CA TRP A 95 5.46 21.56 16.44
C TRP A 95 5.20 23.01 16.04
N GLU A 96 6.24 23.67 15.58
CA GLU A 96 6.24 25.01 15.01
C GLU A 96 6.70 24.92 13.56
N ALA A 97 6.07 25.69 12.67
CA ALA A 97 6.49 25.85 11.28
C ALA A 97 6.82 27.32 11.02
N SER A 98 7.95 27.59 10.38
CA SER A 98 8.30 28.95 9.98
C SER A 98 7.32 29.49 8.94
N GLU A 99 7.17 30.81 8.86
CA GLU A 99 6.24 31.45 7.92
C GLU A 99 6.52 31.07 6.46
N ASP A 100 7.79 30.86 6.10
CA ASP A 100 8.21 30.42 4.76
C ASP A 100 8.01 28.91 4.50
N GLY A 101 7.64 28.14 5.54
CA GLY A 101 7.43 26.70 5.50
C GLY A 101 8.70 25.87 5.25
N LYS A 102 9.87 26.44 5.52
CA LYS A 102 11.17 25.80 5.32
C LYS A 102 11.80 25.26 6.60
N THR A 103 11.30 25.63 7.77
CA THR A 103 11.80 25.14 9.07
C THR A 103 10.65 24.62 9.90
N TYR A 104 10.83 23.42 10.44
CA TYR A 104 9.91 22.79 11.38
C TYR A 104 10.66 22.43 12.66
N ILE A 105 10.08 22.78 13.81
CA ILE A 105 10.63 22.45 15.13
C ILE A 105 9.59 21.58 15.83
N PHE A 106 9.97 20.36 16.20
CA PHE A 106 9.12 19.37 16.84
C PHE A 106 9.53 19.22 18.30
N HIS A 107 8.54 19.29 19.18
CA HIS A 107 8.70 19.10 20.62
C HIS A 107 8.22 17.69 20.98
N LEU A 108 9.16 16.83 21.39
CA LEU A 108 8.92 15.42 21.67
C LEU A 108 8.35 15.21 23.07
N ARG A 109 7.52 14.19 23.22
CA ARG A 109 7.05 13.72 24.54
C ARG A 109 8.23 13.32 25.41
N LYS A 110 8.26 13.85 26.63
CA LYS A 110 9.35 13.59 27.59
C LYS A 110 9.23 12.22 28.27
N ASP A 111 8.05 11.63 28.26
CA ASP A 111 7.72 10.36 28.89
C ASP A 111 7.62 9.19 27.89
N ALA A 112 7.93 9.42 26.62
CA ALA A 112 7.96 8.37 25.61
C ALA A 112 9.14 7.43 25.80
N THR A 113 8.88 6.13 25.67
CA THR A 113 9.89 5.07 25.78
C THR A 113 9.74 4.07 24.63
N PHE A 114 10.84 3.49 24.19
CA PHE A 114 10.84 2.31 23.33
C PHE A 114 10.31 1.08 24.07
N HIS A 115 10.04 0.00 23.33
CA HIS A 115 9.54 -1.25 23.87
C HIS A 115 10.47 -1.93 24.89
N ASP A 116 11.77 -1.61 24.86
CA ASP A 116 12.77 -2.08 25.84
C ASP A 116 12.86 -1.20 27.10
N GLY A 117 12.06 -0.13 27.18
CA GLY A 117 12.00 0.81 28.29
C GLY A 117 13.00 1.98 28.22
N SER A 118 13.88 2.02 27.21
CA SER A 118 14.77 3.18 27.01
C SER A 118 13.98 4.42 26.57
N PRO A 119 14.38 5.64 26.96
CA PRO A 119 13.68 6.86 26.57
C PRO A 119 13.85 7.15 25.08
N VAL A 120 12.81 7.71 24.45
CA VAL A 120 12.90 8.21 23.07
C VAL A 120 13.43 9.64 23.08
N THR A 121 14.46 9.92 22.27
CA THR A 121 15.06 11.25 22.18
C THR A 121 15.14 11.77 20.73
N ALA A 122 15.41 13.06 20.56
CA ALA A 122 15.63 13.67 19.25
C ALA A 122 16.84 13.06 18.49
N LYS A 123 17.78 12.43 19.19
CA LYS A 123 18.89 11.68 18.56
C LYS A 123 18.38 10.45 17.81
N ASP A 124 17.38 9.77 18.35
CA ASP A 124 16.74 8.62 17.70
C ASP A 124 15.96 9.05 16.46
N VAL A 125 15.27 10.21 16.54
CA VAL A 125 14.58 10.81 15.39
C VAL A 125 15.57 11.10 14.27
N LYS A 126 16.64 11.85 14.57
CA LYS A 126 17.67 12.17 13.58
C LYS A 126 18.28 10.89 12.97
N TRP A 127 18.67 9.94 13.81
CA TRP A 127 19.28 8.70 13.34
C TRP A 127 18.34 7.90 12.43
N SER A 128 17.04 7.84 12.76
CA SER A 128 16.02 7.17 11.95
C SER A 128 15.83 7.83 10.58
N PHE A 129 15.88 9.16 10.52
CA PHE A 129 15.73 9.90 9.27
C PHE A 129 16.98 9.77 8.38
N ASP A 130 18.16 9.86 8.98
CA ASP A 130 19.43 9.60 8.29
C ASP A 130 19.45 8.16 7.73
N ARG A 131 18.97 7.20 8.52
CA ARG A 131 18.84 5.79 8.13
C ARG A 131 17.90 5.59 6.95
N ALA A 132 16.73 6.23 6.96
CA ALA A 132 15.76 6.14 5.86
C ALA A 132 16.33 6.67 4.54
N ILE A 133 17.16 7.72 4.57
CA ILE A 133 17.90 8.21 3.41
C ILE A 133 18.96 7.19 2.98
N ALA A 134 19.74 6.67 3.93
CA ALA A 134 20.82 5.73 3.67
C ALA A 134 20.34 4.38 3.10
N ALA A 135 19.08 4.01 3.34
CA ALA A 135 18.47 2.79 2.80
C ALA A 135 18.42 2.77 1.25
N GLY A 136 18.46 3.93 0.60
CA GLY A 136 18.34 4.05 -0.85
C GLY A 136 16.99 3.56 -1.38
N GLY A 137 16.93 3.26 -2.67
CA GLY A 137 15.76 2.64 -3.32
C GLY A 137 14.43 3.33 -3.00
N PHE A 138 13.38 2.53 -2.76
CA PHE A 138 12.04 3.03 -2.44
C PHE A 138 12.01 3.95 -1.21
N PRO A 139 12.60 3.61 -0.03
CA PRO A 139 12.63 4.52 1.12
C PRO A 139 13.20 5.91 0.82
N ALA A 140 14.33 5.98 0.11
CA ALA A 140 14.94 7.26 -0.23
C ALA A 140 14.10 8.09 -1.22
N VAL A 141 13.47 7.45 -2.22
CA VAL A 141 12.57 8.15 -3.15
C VAL A 141 11.31 8.64 -2.43
N GLN A 142 10.78 7.88 -1.46
CA GLN A 142 9.69 8.34 -0.61
C GLN A 142 10.10 9.58 0.18
N MET A 143 11.21 9.52 0.92
CA MET A 143 11.74 10.68 1.67
C MET A 143 11.98 11.90 0.76
N ALA A 144 12.40 11.69 -0.50
CA ALA A 144 12.58 12.76 -1.46
C ALA A 144 11.25 13.42 -1.92
N ALA A 145 10.11 12.75 -1.77
CA ALA A 145 8.80 13.33 -2.08
C ALA A 145 8.52 14.55 -1.20
N GLY A 146 8.83 14.48 0.10
CA GLY A 146 8.78 15.58 1.07
C GLY A 146 10.07 16.40 1.21
N SER A 147 11.03 16.24 0.29
CA SER A 147 12.35 16.90 0.30
C SER A 147 13.27 16.53 1.48
N LEU A 148 13.09 15.36 2.09
CA LEU A 148 13.97 14.79 3.12
C LEU A 148 15.10 14.00 2.46
N VAL A 149 16.16 14.68 2.00
CA VAL A 149 17.15 14.08 1.08
C VAL A 149 18.57 14.01 1.63
N LYS A 150 18.90 14.76 2.69
CA LYS A 150 20.26 14.81 3.23
C LYS A 150 20.28 15.00 4.76
N PRO A 151 21.20 14.36 5.49
CA PRO A 151 21.30 14.43 6.96
C PRO A 151 21.43 15.84 7.54
N GLU A 152 21.99 16.78 6.78
CA GLU A 152 22.23 18.17 7.21
C GLU A 152 20.92 18.96 7.41
N GLN A 153 19.82 18.45 6.88
CA GLN A 153 18.49 19.03 7.10
C GLN A 153 18.00 18.80 8.53
N PHE A 154 18.56 17.83 9.26
CA PHE A 154 18.05 17.38 10.54
C PHE A 154 19.00 17.76 11.67
N THR A 155 18.50 18.49 12.64
CA THR A 155 19.25 19.00 13.78
C THR A 155 18.62 18.54 15.09
N VAL A 156 19.45 18.01 15.99
CA VAL A 156 19.09 17.78 17.40
C VAL A 156 19.37 19.09 18.14
N VAL A 157 18.32 19.77 18.61
CA VAL A 157 18.47 21.02 19.38
C VAL A 157 18.75 20.67 20.85
N ASP A 158 18.00 19.73 21.39
CA ASP A 158 18.21 19.08 22.69
C ASP A 158 17.56 17.68 22.67
N ASP A 159 17.52 16.97 23.80
CA ASP A 159 17.00 15.59 23.86
C ASP A 159 15.52 15.46 23.48
N HIS A 160 14.72 16.53 23.57
CA HIS A 160 13.29 16.55 23.26
C HIS A 160 12.90 17.57 22.20
N THR A 161 13.86 18.20 21.53
CA THR A 161 13.61 19.18 20.46
C THR A 161 14.34 18.77 19.18
N PHE A 162 13.57 18.42 18.15
CA PHE A 162 14.07 18.05 16.83
C PHE A 162 13.73 19.14 15.81
N LYS A 163 14.69 19.54 14.99
CA LYS A 163 14.49 20.58 13.96
C LYS A 163 14.81 20.02 12.57
N ALA A 164 13.92 20.28 11.62
CA ALA A 164 14.13 20.02 10.20
C ALA A 164 14.16 21.35 9.41
N THR A 165 15.14 21.53 8.54
CA THR A 165 15.29 22.71 7.68
C THR A 165 15.51 22.32 6.23
N PHE A 166 14.80 22.99 5.33
CA PHE A 166 14.70 22.67 3.90
C PHE A 166 15.16 23.86 3.04
N ASP A 167 15.77 23.57 1.89
CA ASP A 167 16.27 24.61 0.97
C ASP A 167 15.10 25.42 0.36
N GLN A 168 13.94 24.79 0.18
CA GLN A 168 12.73 25.39 -0.35
C GLN A 168 11.47 24.81 0.32
N PHE A 169 10.36 25.53 0.19
CA PHE A 169 9.05 25.04 0.60
C PHE A 169 8.64 23.85 -0.25
N ASN A 170 8.09 22.81 0.37
CA ASN A 170 7.44 21.70 -0.31
C ASN A 170 6.17 21.35 0.46
N LYS A 171 5.02 21.33 -0.22
CA LYS A 171 3.73 21.04 0.43
C LYS A 171 3.61 19.62 0.98
N LEU A 172 4.42 18.70 0.46
CA LEU A 172 4.44 17.30 0.86
C LEU A 172 5.34 17.05 2.06
N THR A 173 6.15 18.02 2.52
CA THR A 173 7.07 17.81 3.65
C THR A 173 6.37 17.28 4.90
N MET A 174 5.28 17.90 5.36
CA MET A 174 4.56 17.44 6.55
C MET A 174 3.82 16.11 6.32
N PRO A 175 3.04 15.92 5.23
CA PRO A 175 2.44 14.62 4.92
C PRO A 175 3.47 13.49 4.78
N ASP A 176 4.68 13.75 4.30
CA ASP A 176 5.70 12.71 4.13
C ASP A 176 6.29 12.22 5.46
N LEU A 177 6.13 12.98 6.55
CA LEU A 177 6.56 12.55 7.90
C LEU A 177 5.63 11.51 8.54
N VAL A 178 4.41 11.34 8.02
CA VAL A 178 3.41 10.42 8.59
C VAL A 178 3.42 9.05 7.95
N VAL A 179 4.23 8.83 6.91
CA VAL A 179 4.22 7.58 6.16
C VAL A 179 5.01 6.48 6.87
N PRO A 180 4.81 5.19 6.54
CA PRO A 180 5.52 4.06 7.14
C PRO A 180 7.03 4.01 6.85
N VAL A 181 7.70 5.08 6.45
CA VAL A 181 9.16 5.09 6.17
C VAL A 181 9.92 5.79 7.28
N PRO A 182 9.72 7.10 7.58
CA PRO A 182 10.43 7.79 8.66
C PRO A 182 9.89 7.43 10.06
N VAL A 183 9.68 6.14 10.33
CA VAL A 183 9.32 5.63 11.66
C VAL A 183 10.51 5.74 12.61
N ILE A 184 10.25 5.94 13.90
CA ILE A 184 11.31 6.17 14.89
C ILE A 184 11.81 4.83 15.44
N VAL A 185 13.08 4.53 15.14
CA VAL A 185 13.78 3.32 15.55
C VAL A 185 14.66 3.61 16.77
N ASN A 186 14.73 2.67 17.71
CA ASN A 186 15.65 2.75 18.85
C ASN A 186 17.11 2.70 18.35
N SER A 187 17.75 3.86 18.28
CA SER A 187 19.06 3.97 17.64
C SER A 187 20.16 3.30 18.47
N GLU A 188 20.06 3.34 19.79
CA GLU A 188 21.04 2.72 20.69
C GLU A 188 20.96 1.19 20.66
N LEU A 189 19.75 0.62 20.56
CA LEU A 189 19.58 -0.81 20.38
C LEU A 189 20.08 -1.25 19.00
N ALA A 190 19.67 -0.57 17.93
CA ALA A 190 20.08 -0.91 16.57
C ALA A 190 21.62 -0.85 16.39
N LYS A 191 22.29 0.19 16.91
CA LYS A 191 23.75 0.36 16.83
C LYS A 191 24.53 -0.77 17.51
N LYS A 192 23.99 -1.42 18.55
CA LYS A 192 24.64 -2.60 19.16
C LYS A 192 24.74 -3.80 18.21
N HIS A 193 23.94 -3.79 17.14
CA HIS A 193 23.89 -4.84 16.13
C HIS A 193 24.39 -4.37 14.75
N ALA A 194 24.86 -3.13 14.64
CA ALA A 194 25.49 -2.62 13.43
C ALA A 194 26.82 -3.34 13.15
N THR A 195 27.12 -3.55 11.89
CA THR A 195 28.38 -4.14 11.42
C THR A 195 29.05 -3.23 10.40
N ALA A 196 30.28 -3.53 9.99
CA ALA A 196 30.93 -2.78 8.92
C ALA A 196 30.18 -2.88 7.57
N GLN A 197 29.49 -4.00 7.32
CA GLN A 197 28.71 -4.26 6.10
C GLN A 197 27.27 -3.76 6.21
N ASP A 198 26.75 -3.63 7.43
CA ASP A 198 25.42 -3.11 7.74
C ASP A 198 25.51 -2.07 8.88
N PRO A 199 26.03 -0.86 8.60
CA PRO A 199 26.26 0.16 9.62
C PRO A 199 24.96 0.74 10.21
N TRP A 200 23.82 0.47 9.57
CA TRP A 200 22.49 0.93 9.98
C TRP A 200 21.61 -0.18 10.55
N ALA A 201 22.18 -1.39 10.73
CA ALA A 201 21.49 -2.57 11.25
C ALA A 201 20.18 -2.91 10.50
N PHE A 202 20.13 -2.69 9.19
CA PHE A 202 18.99 -3.04 8.34
C PHE A 202 18.58 -4.51 8.47
N GLU A 203 19.54 -5.44 8.48
CA GLU A 203 19.21 -6.86 8.59
C GLU A 203 18.65 -7.21 9.96
N TRP A 204 19.28 -6.67 11.02
CA TRP A 204 18.86 -6.99 12.39
C TRP A 204 17.50 -6.39 12.72
N VAL A 205 17.25 -5.12 12.39
CA VAL A 205 15.95 -4.46 12.61
C VAL A 205 14.85 -5.10 11.76
N SER A 206 15.17 -5.62 10.57
CA SER A 206 14.20 -6.38 9.76
C SER A 206 13.72 -7.66 10.42
N ARG A 207 14.38 -8.15 11.47
CA ARG A 207 14.05 -9.41 12.17
C ARG A 207 13.68 -9.22 13.64
N ASN A 208 13.87 -8.03 14.19
CA ASN A 208 13.69 -7.78 15.62
C ASN A 208 12.91 -6.49 15.83
N ASP A 209 11.99 -6.51 16.81
CA ASP A 209 11.30 -5.31 17.26
C ASP A 209 12.32 -4.29 17.80
N CYS A 210 12.29 -3.09 17.23
CA CYS A 210 13.17 -1.98 17.59
C CYS A 210 12.37 -0.66 17.68
N GLY A 211 11.08 -0.76 17.99
CA GLY A 211 10.13 0.36 18.01
C GLY A 211 9.70 0.78 19.41
N GLY A 212 8.74 1.71 19.44
CA GLY A 212 8.14 2.28 20.66
C GLY A 212 6.64 2.56 20.51
N GLY A 213 6.00 1.95 19.50
CA GLY A 213 4.60 2.17 19.16
C GLY A 213 3.61 1.53 20.14
N ALA A 214 2.33 1.51 19.74
CA ALA A 214 1.25 1.04 20.58
C ALA A 214 1.27 -0.48 20.83
N TYR A 215 1.97 -1.24 19.99
CA TYR A 215 2.07 -2.70 20.08
C TYR A 215 3.51 -3.19 19.90
N LYS A 216 3.91 -4.14 20.74
CA LYS A 216 5.14 -4.91 20.56
C LYS A 216 4.91 -6.10 19.65
N VAL A 217 5.89 -6.48 18.85
CA VAL A 217 5.92 -7.78 18.19
C VAL A 217 6.37 -8.82 19.21
N GLU A 218 5.42 -9.58 19.78
CA GLU A 218 5.71 -10.64 20.74
C GLU A 218 6.42 -11.82 20.07
N SER A 219 5.94 -12.20 18.87
CA SER A 219 6.58 -13.22 18.05
C SER A 219 6.24 -13.08 16.58
N TRP A 220 7.16 -13.48 15.72
CA TRP A 220 6.95 -13.59 14.27
C TRP A 220 7.46 -14.93 13.77
N SER A 221 6.58 -15.71 13.16
CA SER A 221 6.88 -16.96 12.48
C SER A 221 6.60 -16.77 10.99
N PRO A 222 7.63 -16.52 10.15
CA PRO A 222 7.47 -16.27 8.73
C PRO A 222 6.63 -17.35 8.04
N GLY A 223 5.66 -16.95 7.21
CA GLY A 223 4.75 -17.86 6.54
C GLY A 223 3.60 -18.40 7.41
N GLN A 224 3.57 -18.09 8.72
CA GLN A 224 2.59 -18.66 9.65
C GLN A 224 1.79 -17.58 10.38
N GLN A 225 2.43 -16.75 11.22
CA GLN A 225 1.74 -15.71 11.98
C GLN A 225 2.69 -14.65 12.55
N THR A 226 2.14 -13.46 12.80
CA THR A 226 2.74 -12.41 13.64
C THR A 226 1.82 -12.12 14.81
N VAL A 227 2.38 -12.06 16.01
CA VAL A 227 1.64 -11.82 17.24
C VAL A 227 2.07 -10.49 17.83
N PHE A 228 1.06 -9.66 18.12
CA PHE A 228 1.23 -8.35 18.73
C PHE A 228 0.67 -8.34 20.14
N THR A 229 1.37 -7.67 21.04
CA THR A 229 0.88 -7.39 22.41
C THR A 229 0.90 -5.89 22.65
N ARG A 230 -0.17 -5.34 23.21
CA ARG A 230 -0.26 -3.91 23.51
C ARG A 230 0.90 -3.48 24.41
N PHE A 231 1.48 -2.32 24.13
CA PHE A 231 2.47 -1.68 24.98
C PHE A 231 1.76 -0.75 25.98
N ASP A 232 1.51 -1.23 27.19
CA ASP A 232 0.74 -0.48 28.21
C ASP A 232 1.41 0.83 28.66
N ALA A 233 2.71 1.00 28.39
CA ALA A 233 3.45 2.24 28.68
C ALA A 233 3.44 3.24 27.51
N TRP A 234 2.82 2.93 26.37
CA TRP A 234 2.77 3.83 25.21
C TRP A 234 2.13 5.19 25.55
N LYS A 235 2.76 6.27 25.10
CA LYS A 235 2.38 7.67 25.42
C LYS A 235 1.96 8.50 24.21
N SER A 236 2.13 7.98 23.00
CA SER A 236 1.94 8.74 21.77
C SER A 236 0.49 8.76 21.26
N GLY A 237 -0.46 8.24 22.05
CA GLY A 237 -1.89 8.29 21.74
C GLY A 237 -2.76 7.55 22.79
N PRO A 238 -4.08 7.46 22.56
CA PRO A 238 -4.98 6.68 23.41
C PRO A 238 -4.63 5.20 23.36
N LEU A 239 -4.52 4.54 24.53
CA LEU A 239 -4.18 3.12 24.57
C LEU A 239 -5.21 2.26 23.81
N PRO A 240 -4.76 1.35 22.93
CA PRO A 240 -5.66 0.42 22.23
C PRO A 240 -6.49 -0.41 23.21
N GLN A 241 -7.73 -0.74 22.85
CA GLN A 241 -8.56 -1.62 23.70
C GLN A 241 -8.10 -3.09 23.65
N LEU A 242 -7.66 -3.53 22.48
CA LEU A 242 -7.12 -4.89 22.29
C LEU A 242 -5.77 -5.00 23.00
N LYS A 243 -5.61 -6.04 23.80
CA LYS A 243 -4.33 -6.38 24.43
C LYS A 243 -3.48 -7.28 23.54
N ARG A 244 -4.11 -8.03 22.64
CA ARG A 244 -3.44 -8.99 21.77
C ARG A 244 -4.05 -9.01 20.38
N VAL A 245 -3.21 -9.03 19.35
CA VAL A 245 -3.63 -9.26 17.96
C VAL A 245 -2.81 -10.39 17.38
N VAL A 246 -3.48 -11.40 16.84
CA VAL A 246 -2.86 -12.53 16.14
C VAL A 246 -3.16 -12.39 14.66
N TYR A 247 -2.15 -12.03 13.87
CA TYR A 247 -2.24 -11.92 12.42
C TYR A 247 -1.73 -13.22 11.79
N ARG A 248 -2.64 -14.06 11.30
CA ARG A 248 -2.34 -15.40 10.77
C ARG A 248 -2.28 -15.38 9.25
N GLN A 249 -1.25 -16.02 8.70
CA GLN A 249 -1.10 -16.22 7.27
C GLN A 249 -1.72 -17.56 6.86
N ILE A 250 -2.70 -17.51 5.97
CA ILE A 250 -3.42 -18.69 5.45
C ILE A 250 -3.59 -18.48 3.95
N ALA A 251 -2.84 -19.21 3.13
CA ALA A 251 -2.84 -19.02 1.68
C ALA A 251 -4.22 -19.29 1.02
N SER A 252 -4.95 -20.31 1.49
CA SER A 252 -6.25 -20.69 0.92
C SER A 252 -7.35 -19.69 1.28
N ALA A 253 -7.86 -18.95 0.27
CA ALA A 253 -9.00 -18.05 0.43
C ALA A 253 -10.25 -18.75 0.98
N GLY A 254 -10.58 -19.94 0.46
CA GLY A 254 -11.71 -20.74 0.95
C GLY A 254 -11.57 -21.12 2.43
N THR A 255 -10.35 -21.37 2.91
CA THR A 255 -10.10 -21.62 4.34
C THR A 255 -10.30 -20.35 5.17
N ARG A 256 -9.77 -19.20 4.71
CA ARG A 256 -9.98 -17.90 5.38
C ARG A 256 -11.48 -17.57 5.49
N ARG A 257 -12.22 -17.70 4.38
CA ARG A 257 -13.66 -17.49 4.32
C ARG A 257 -14.41 -18.42 5.27
N ALA A 258 -14.11 -19.72 5.26
CA ALA A 258 -14.79 -20.69 6.12
C ALA A 258 -14.55 -20.43 7.62
N LEU A 259 -13.34 -20.04 8.01
CA LEU A 259 -13.05 -19.65 9.40
C LEU A 259 -13.83 -18.41 9.81
N LEU A 260 -13.91 -17.41 8.91
CA LEU A 260 -14.66 -16.19 9.16
C LEU A 260 -16.17 -16.49 9.28
N GLU A 261 -16.75 -17.25 8.36
CA GLU A 261 -18.18 -17.59 8.40
C GLU A 261 -18.57 -18.40 9.65
N LYS A 262 -17.63 -19.17 10.23
CA LYS A 262 -17.81 -19.92 11.48
C LYS A 262 -17.66 -19.07 12.75
N GLY A 263 -17.03 -17.89 12.65
CA GLY A 263 -16.67 -17.10 13.82
C GLY A 263 -15.35 -17.52 14.49
N ASP A 264 -14.56 -18.38 13.85
CA ASP A 264 -13.27 -18.85 14.37
C ASP A 264 -12.16 -17.78 14.24
N VAL A 265 -12.43 -16.70 13.50
CA VAL A 265 -11.58 -15.51 13.33
C VAL A 265 -12.46 -14.26 13.26
N ASP A 266 -11.89 -13.12 13.65
CA ASP A 266 -12.61 -11.86 13.77
C ASP A 266 -12.61 -11.04 12.47
N MET A 267 -11.57 -11.19 11.63
CA MET A 267 -11.40 -10.44 10.38
C MET A 267 -10.62 -11.27 9.35
N SER A 268 -11.02 -11.15 8.07
CA SER A 268 -10.25 -11.62 6.93
C SER A 268 -9.90 -10.46 6.01
N VAL A 269 -8.65 -10.45 5.55
CA VAL A 269 -8.10 -9.48 4.59
C VAL A 269 -7.65 -10.22 3.32
N GLY A 270 -7.76 -9.55 2.17
CA GLY A 270 -7.32 -10.08 0.89
C GLY A 270 -8.11 -11.31 0.43
N LEU A 271 -9.43 -11.34 0.60
CA LEU A 271 -10.26 -12.32 -0.11
C LEU A 271 -10.39 -11.95 -1.60
N PRO A 272 -10.63 -12.91 -2.50
CA PRO A 272 -10.99 -12.62 -3.89
C PRO A 272 -12.22 -11.69 -3.97
N PRO A 273 -12.31 -10.78 -4.97
CA PRO A 273 -13.44 -9.86 -5.11
C PRO A 273 -14.81 -10.55 -5.15
N LYS A 274 -14.87 -11.74 -5.77
CA LYS A 274 -16.07 -12.59 -5.78
C LYS A 274 -16.53 -12.96 -4.36
N ASP A 275 -15.60 -13.38 -3.51
CA ASP A 275 -15.91 -13.77 -2.13
C ASP A 275 -16.43 -12.57 -1.34
N TYR A 276 -15.84 -11.38 -1.51
CA TYR A 276 -16.36 -10.17 -0.89
C TYR A 276 -17.77 -9.80 -1.37
N ALA A 277 -18.04 -9.91 -2.67
CA ALA A 277 -19.37 -9.65 -3.22
C ALA A 277 -20.41 -10.62 -2.64
N GLU A 278 -20.13 -11.92 -2.65
CA GLU A 278 -21.04 -12.93 -2.09
C GLU A 278 -21.24 -12.78 -0.57
N LEU A 279 -20.18 -12.48 0.19
CA LEU A 279 -20.29 -12.27 1.64
C LEU A 279 -21.12 -11.01 1.96
N ALA A 280 -20.99 -9.95 1.15
CA ALA A 280 -21.79 -8.74 1.30
C ALA A 280 -23.29 -9.02 1.08
N GLU A 281 -23.63 -9.80 0.05
CA GLU A 281 -25.01 -10.22 -0.23
C GLU A 281 -25.60 -11.09 0.89
N GLN A 282 -24.80 -11.98 1.48
CA GLN A 282 -25.24 -12.84 2.57
C GLN A 282 -25.49 -12.10 3.89
N GLY A 283 -24.77 -11.00 4.14
CA GLY A 283 -24.95 -10.14 5.33
C GLY A 283 -24.65 -10.81 6.67
N LYS A 284 -23.93 -11.95 6.69
CA LYS A 284 -23.52 -12.65 7.93
C LYS A 284 -22.38 -11.93 8.64
N VAL A 285 -21.47 -11.36 7.86
CA VAL A 285 -20.35 -10.52 8.28
C VAL A 285 -20.50 -9.13 7.68
N THR A 286 -19.78 -8.15 8.21
CA THR A 286 -19.74 -6.82 7.61
C THR A 286 -18.64 -6.80 6.55
N ILE A 287 -18.98 -6.37 5.33
CA ILE A 287 -18.00 -6.08 4.29
C ILE A 287 -17.77 -4.59 4.24
N ILE A 288 -16.53 -4.19 4.47
CA ILE A 288 -16.08 -2.81 4.34
C ILE A 288 -15.33 -2.70 3.02
N GLY A 289 -15.67 -1.70 2.22
CA GLY A 289 -14.94 -1.39 0.98
C GLY A 289 -14.79 0.11 0.85
N VAL A 290 -13.54 0.58 0.95
CA VAL A 290 -13.21 2.00 0.76
C VAL A 290 -12.38 2.13 -0.51
N PRO A 291 -12.73 3.00 -1.47
CA PRO A 291 -11.86 3.28 -2.60
C PRO A 291 -10.47 3.66 -2.11
N VAL A 292 -9.44 2.97 -2.60
CA VAL A 292 -8.06 3.35 -2.31
C VAL A 292 -7.85 4.72 -2.91
N GLN A 293 -7.37 5.67 -2.12
CA GLN A 293 -7.14 7.02 -2.64
C GLN A 293 -5.88 7.05 -3.50
N ASN A 294 -5.79 8.06 -4.35
CA ASN A 294 -4.64 8.26 -5.24
C ASN A 294 -4.16 6.96 -5.93
N ASP A 295 -5.11 6.06 -6.23
CA ASP A 295 -4.88 4.72 -6.75
C ASP A 295 -5.43 4.61 -8.16
N LEU A 296 -4.63 3.98 -9.03
CA LEU A 296 -5.04 3.64 -10.36
C LEU A 296 -4.43 2.31 -10.79
N VAL A 297 -5.29 1.39 -11.19
CA VAL A 297 -4.92 0.25 -12.01
C VAL A 297 -5.11 0.61 -13.48
N PHE A 298 -4.12 0.31 -14.29
CA PHE A 298 -4.03 0.81 -15.66
C PHE A 298 -3.37 -0.19 -16.61
N VAL A 299 -3.55 0.05 -17.91
CA VAL A 299 -2.71 -0.51 -18.97
C VAL A 299 -1.70 0.57 -19.37
N ASP A 300 -0.43 0.32 -19.10
CA ASP A 300 0.66 1.16 -19.61
C ASP A 300 1.17 0.58 -20.93
N MET A 301 1.54 1.49 -21.83
CA MET A 301 2.19 1.17 -23.10
C MET A 301 3.53 1.88 -23.14
N ASN A 302 4.60 1.14 -23.38
CA ASN A 302 5.94 1.68 -23.37
C ASN A 302 6.18 2.55 -24.60
N VAL A 303 6.18 3.87 -24.43
CA VAL A 303 6.24 4.85 -25.54
C VAL A 303 7.59 4.87 -26.27
N LYS A 304 8.57 4.09 -25.81
CA LYS A 304 9.86 3.90 -26.48
C LYS A 304 9.91 2.63 -27.34
N ILE A 305 8.84 1.83 -27.37
CA ILE A 305 8.73 0.59 -28.14
C ILE A 305 7.69 0.80 -29.23
N ALA A 306 8.08 0.68 -30.51
CA ALA A 306 7.12 0.70 -31.61
C ALA A 306 6.13 -0.47 -31.50
N PRO A 307 4.83 -0.28 -31.78
CA PRO A 307 4.22 0.93 -32.35
C PRO A 307 3.62 1.90 -31.31
N PHE A 308 3.96 1.74 -30.02
CA PHE A 308 3.40 2.55 -28.92
C PHE A 308 4.00 3.94 -28.81
N ASP A 309 5.04 4.25 -29.59
CA ASP A 309 5.54 5.60 -29.82
C ASP A 309 4.50 6.48 -30.53
N ASN A 310 3.58 5.88 -31.32
CA ASN A 310 2.50 6.58 -31.98
C ASN A 310 1.27 6.78 -31.06
N PRO A 311 0.88 8.04 -30.73
CA PRO A 311 -0.29 8.32 -29.88
C PRO A 311 -1.61 7.76 -30.43
N LYS A 312 -1.79 7.68 -31.76
CA LYS A 312 -3.02 7.12 -32.34
C LYS A 312 -3.18 5.62 -32.07
N VAL A 313 -2.06 4.89 -31.94
CA VAL A 313 -2.11 3.46 -31.57
C VAL A 313 -2.54 3.32 -30.12
N ARG A 314 -2.03 4.18 -29.22
CA ARG A 314 -2.42 4.22 -27.81
C ARG A 314 -3.90 4.55 -27.64
N GLU A 315 -4.38 5.55 -28.37
CA GLU A 315 -5.80 5.92 -28.43
C GLU A 315 -6.65 4.77 -29.01
N ALA A 316 -6.21 4.12 -30.08
CA ALA A 316 -6.94 2.98 -30.64
C ALA A 316 -7.12 1.84 -29.62
N ILE A 317 -6.06 1.53 -28.86
CA ILE A 317 -6.11 0.50 -27.82
C ILE A 317 -7.06 0.90 -26.69
N SER A 318 -7.10 2.18 -26.28
CA SER A 318 -8.02 2.62 -25.24
C SER A 318 -9.48 2.41 -25.63
N TYR A 319 -9.85 2.67 -26.89
CA TYR A 319 -11.20 2.38 -27.39
C TYR A 319 -11.51 0.89 -27.47
N ALA A 320 -10.51 0.01 -27.54
CA ALA A 320 -10.73 -1.43 -27.62
C ALA A 320 -10.99 -2.08 -26.25
N ILE A 321 -10.54 -1.48 -25.15
CA ILE A 321 -10.64 -2.08 -23.81
C ILE A 321 -12.11 -2.31 -23.39
N PRO A 322 -12.49 -3.52 -22.95
CA PRO A 322 -13.85 -3.84 -22.50
C PRO A 322 -14.06 -3.44 -21.03
N TYR A 323 -13.98 -2.13 -20.72
CA TYR A 323 -13.92 -1.66 -19.33
C TYR A 323 -15.06 -2.14 -18.42
N LYS A 324 -16.30 -2.14 -18.90
CA LYS A 324 -17.48 -2.60 -18.14
C LYS A 324 -17.37 -4.08 -17.78
N GLU A 325 -16.90 -4.88 -18.71
CA GLU A 325 -16.74 -6.33 -18.52
C GLU A 325 -15.58 -6.61 -17.57
N ILE A 326 -14.49 -5.85 -17.63
CA ILE A 326 -13.40 -5.93 -16.65
C ILE A 326 -13.93 -5.69 -15.23
N VAL A 327 -14.66 -4.60 -15.00
CA VAL A 327 -15.18 -4.27 -13.66
C VAL A 327 -16.20 -5.31 -13.16
N SER A 328 -17.10 -5.79 -14.03
CA SER A 328 -18.16 -6.72 -13.63
C SER A 328 -17.67 -8.16 -13.51
N SER A 329 -16.88 -8.66 -14.46
CA SER A 329 -16.47 -10.08 -14.54
C SER A 329 -15.18 -10.38 -13.79
N ALA A 330 -14.18 -9.49 -13.85
CA ALA A 330 -12.91 -9.72 -13.13
C ALA A 330 -13.00 -9.27 -11.66
N LEU A 331 -13.71 -8.17 -11.40
CA LEU A 331 -13.75 -7.56 -10.06
C LEU A 331 -15.09 -7.67 -9.35
N TYR A 332 -16.13 -8.26 -9.96
CA TYR A 332 -17.43 -8.45 -9.33
C TYR A 332 -18.01 -7.12 -8.77
N ASN A 333 -17.77 -6.02 -9.49
CA ASN A 333 -18.13 -4.65 -9.11
C ASN A 333 -17.49 -4.14 -7.80
N ARG A 334 -16.39 -4.76 -7.34
CA ARG A 334 -15.59 -4.32 -6.17
C ARG A 334 -14.46 -3.36 -6.55
N ALA A 335 -14.79 -2.35 -7.34
CA ALA A 335 -13.85 -1.30 -7.75
C ALA A 335 -14.60 -0.05 -8.18
N LYS A 336 -13.91 1.10 -8.17
CA LYS A 336 -14.40 2.34 -8.76
C LYS A 336 -14.02 2.39 -10.25
N PRO A 337 -14.99 2.40 -11.18
CA PRO A 337 -14.70 2.52 -12.61
C PRO A 337 -13.95 3.81 -12.96
N MET A 338 -12.91 3.72 -13.81
CA MET A 338 -12.17 4.88 -14.33
C MET A 338 -12.39 5.09 -15.83
N PHE A 339 -13.64 4.94 -16.29
CA PHE A 339 -14.04 5.11 -17.69
C PHE A 339 -15.44 5.71 -17.81
N GLY A 340 -15.84 6.07 -19.03
CA GLY A 340 -17.18 6.61 -19.32
C GLY A 340 -17.39 8.03 -18.81
N GLY A 341 -16.32 8.83 -18.74
CA GLY A 341 -16.42 10.26 -18.51
C GLY A 341 -17.17 10.98 -19.65
N ASP A 342 -17.50 12.25 -19.44
CA ASP A 342 -18.19 13.07 -20.44
C ASP A 342 -17.17 13.70 -21.40
N PRO A 343 -17.19 13.37 -22.72
CA PRO A 343 -16.22 13.89 -23.67
C PRO A 343 -16.30 15.41 -23.84
N ASP A 344 -17.49 15.98 -23.67
CA ASP A 344 -17.77 17.40 -23.91
C ASP A 344 -17.45 18.29 -22.71
N LYS A 345 -17.14 17.69 -21.55
CA LYS A 345 -16.76 18.41 -20.33
C LYS A 345 -15.26 18.38 -20.10
N PRO A 346 -14.65 19.43 -19.53
CA PRO A 346 -13.29 19.33 -19.02
C PRO A 346 -13.21 18.26 -17.93
N TYR A 347 -12.00 17.73 -17.70
CA TYR A 347 -11.77 16.89 -16.52
C TYR A 347 -12.06 17.68 -15.23
N PRO A 348 -12.47 17.02 -14.14
CA PRO A 348 -12.69 17.69 -12.87
C PRO A 348 -11.44 18.45 -12.40
N ASP A 349 -11.65 19.68 -11.94
CA ASP A 349 -10.58 20.56 -11.46
C ASP A 349 -9.76 19.91 -10.33
N ALA A 350 -8.43 20.04 -10.39
CA ALA A 350 -7.48 19.63 -9.36
C ALA A 350 -7.67 18.19 -8.85
N THR A 351 -8.14 17.29 -9.70
CA THR A 351 -8.51 15.92 -9.33
C THR A 351 -7.68 14.90 -10.09
N TRP A 352 -7.21 13.88 -9.38
CA TRP A 352 -6.58 12.69 -9.94
C TRP A 352 -6.85 11.48 -9.03
N PRO A 353 -7.00 10.24 -9.57
CA PRO A 353 -7.19 9.92 -10.98
C PRO A 353 -8.51 10.45 -11.55
N VAL A 354 -8.59 10.53 -12.88
CA VAL A 354 -9.80 10.88 -13.62
C VAL A 354 -10.21 9.75 -14.56
N PRO A 355 -11.52 9.52 -14.77
CA PRO A 355 -11.97 8.49 -15.70
C PRO A 355 -11.66 8.91 -17.14
N ILE A 356 -11.30 7.94 -17.99
CA ILE A 356 -11.23 8.20 -19.43
C ILE A 356 -12.62 8.56 -19.97
N LYS A 357 -12.67 9.47 -20.95
CA LYS A 357 -13.91 10.11 -21.47
C LYS A 357 -14.75 9.24 -22.40
N HIS A 358 -14.37 7.99 -22.62
CA HIS A 358 -15.10 7.10 -23.52
C HIS A 358 -15.24 5.71 -22.91
N GLY A 359 -16.11 4.90 -23.51
CA GLY A 359 -16.19 3.47 -23.29
C GLY A 359 -15.49 2.70 -24.42
N GLN A 360 -15.86 1.43 -24.55
CA GLN A 360 -15.40 0.62 -25.68
C GLN A 360 -16.08 1.06 -26.98
N ASP A 361 -15.29 1.24 -28.04
CA ASP A 361 -15.73 1.46 -29.42
C ASP A 361 -14.74 0.79 -30.39
N LEU A 362 -15.08 -0.43 -30.81
CA LEU A 362 -14.23 -1.23 -31.70
C LEU A 362 -14.14 -0.65 -33.11
N ALA A 363 -15.13 0.12 -33.56
CA ALA A 363 -15.12 0.74 -34.89
C ALA A 363 -14.13 1.91 -34.90
N LYS A 364 -14.19 2.77 -33.87
CA LYS A 364 -13.23 3.86 -33.68
C LYS A 364 -11.80 3.35 -33.51
N ALA A 365 -11.61 2.28 -32.73
CA ALA A 365 -10.31 1.63 -32.57
C ALA A 365 -9.71 1.18 -33.91
N LYS A 366 -10.48 0.48 -34.76
CA LYS A 366 -10.04 0.05 -36.11
C LYS A 366 -9.70 1.22 -37.03
N GLN A 367 -10.51 2.28 -36.98
CA GLN A 367 -10.26 3.50 -37.74
C GLN A 367 -8.91 4.11 -37.34
N LEU A 368 -8.68 4.30 -36.04
CA LEU A 368 -7.44 4.89 -35.52
C LEU A 368 -6.21 4.03 -35.84
N LEU A 369 -6.30 2.70 -35.75
CA LEU A 369 -5.21 1.81 -36.19
C LEU A 369 -4.92 1.96 -37.68
N THR A 370 -5.94 2.06 -38.52
CA THR A 370 -5.77 2.27 -39.97
C THR A 370 -5.08 3.61 -40.25
N GLU A 371 -5.53 4.69 -39.61
CA GLU A 371 -4.91 6.01 -39.72
C GLU A 371 -3.48 6.04 -39.17
N ALA A 372 -3.16 5.19 -38.20
CA ALA A 372 -1.82 5.02 -37.65
C ALA A 372 -0.89 4.15 -38.52
N GLY A 373 -1.38 3.60 -39.63
CA GLY A 373 -0.61 2.74 -40.54
C GLY A 373 -0.67 1.24 -40.22
N PHE A 374 -1.59 0.81 -39.36
CA PHE A 374 -1.78 -0.59 -38.94
C PHE A 374 -3.18 -1.14 -39.32
N PRO A 375 -3.59 -1.12 -40.60
CA PRO A 375 -4.93 -1.59 -41.01
C PRO A 375 -5.18 -3.08 -40.71
N ASN A 376 -4.11 -3.87 -40.58
CA ASN A 376 -4.16 -5.30 -40.24
C ASN A 376 -3.69 -5.57 -38.79
N GLY A 377 -3.55 -4.53 -37.97
CA GLY A 377 -2.98 -4.62 -36.62
C GLY A 377 -1.51 -5.02 -36.58
N PHE A 378 -1.08 -5.59 -35.46
CA PHE A 378 0.30 -5.97 -35.15
C PHE A 378 0.34 -7.00 -34.00
N LYS A 379 1.53 -7.54 -33.71
CA LYS A 379 1.75 -8.45 -32.57
C LYS A 379 2.40 -7.71 -31.41
N THR A 380 2.00 -8.03 -30.19
CA THR A 380 2.62 -7.48 -28.97
C THR A 380 2.42 -8.39 -27.76
N THR A 381 3.00 -8.03 -26.62
CA THR A 381 2.85 -8.75 -25.35
C THR A 381 2.26 -7.86 -24.26
N LEU A 382 1.46 -8.45 -23.38
CA LEU A 382 0.92 -7.83 -22.17
C LEU A 382 1.44 -8.56 -20.94
N SER A 383 2.25 -7.87 -20.16
CA SER A 383 2.81 -8.42 -18.92
C SER A 383 1.83 -8.24 -17.76
N ILE A 384 1.69 -9.29 -16.95
CA ILE A 384 0.95 -9.27 -15.69
C ILE A 384 1.79 -9.86 -14.56
N ASP A 385 1.64 -9.34 -13.35
CA ASP A 385 2.25 -9.95 -12.17
C ASP A 385 1.34 -10.99 -11.52
N LEU A 386 1.92 -12.17 -11.33
CA LEU A 386 1.25 -13.37 -10.84
C LEU A 386 0.78 -13.26 -9.39
N SER A 387 1.37 -12.37 -8.57
CA SER A 387 0.90 -12.13 -7.21
C SER A 387 -0.50 -11.50 -7.17
N GLU A 388 -0.95 -10.91 -8.29
CA GLU A 388 -2.28 -10.32 -8.47
C GLU A 388 -3.10 -11.05 -9.54
N SER A 389 -2.75 -12.31 -9.83
CA SER A 389 -3.34 -13.09 -10.93
C SER A 389 -4.85 -13.30 -10.78
N THR A 390 -5.38 -13.35 -9.55
CA THR A 390 -6.82 -13.44 -9.24
C THR A 390 -7.65 -12.42 -10.01
N VAL A 391 -7.11 -11.21 -10.22
CA VAL A 391 -7.79 -10.12 -10.94
C VAL A 391 -7.11 -9.74 -12.26
N ARG A 392 -5.77 -9.81 -12.34
CA ARG A 392 -5.02 -9.40 -13.53
C ARG A 392 -5.12 -10.40 -14.67
N GLU A 393 -5.19 -11.70 -14.39
CA GLU A 393 -5.33 -12.72 -15.44
C GLU A 393 -6.67 -12.64 -16.18
N PRO A 394 -7.85 -12.63 -15.51
CA PRO A 394 -9.12 -12.44 -16.21
C PRO A 394 -9.19 -11.07 -16.92
N THR A 395 -8.62 -10.02 -16.34
CA THR A 395 -8.52 -8.70 -17.01
C THR A 395 -7.71 -8.79 -18.31
N ALA A 396 -6.55 -9.45 -18.28
CA ALA A 396 -5.67 -9.60 -19.45
C ALA A 396 -6.32 -10.44 -20.56
N ILE A 397 -7.07 -11.49 -20.21
CA ILE A 397 -7.81 -12.31 -21.17
C ILE A 397 -8.88 -11.48 -21.88
N LEU A 398 -9.67 -10.70 -21.14
CA LEU A 398 -10.67 -9.79 -21.73
C LEU A 398 -10.04 -8.77 -22.68
N ILE A 399 -8.88 -8.21 -22.31
CA ILE A 399 -8.13 -7.29 -23.19
C ILE A 399 -7.61 -8.02 -24.42
N GLN A 400 -7.04 -9.23 -24.27
CA GLN A 400 -6.54 -10.05 -25.37
C GLN A 400 -7.65 -10.36 -26.39
N GLU A 401 -8.82 -10.78 -25.91
CA GLU A 401 -9.99 -11.07 -26.75
C GLU A 401 -10.46 -9.83 -27.50
N ALA A 402 -10.57 -8.69 -26.83
CA ALA A 402 -11.01 -7.44 -27.44
C ALA A 402 -10.01 -6.93 -28.50
N LEU A 403 -8.70 -6.95 -28.21
CA LEU A 403 -7.66 -6.51 -29.13
C LEU A 403 -7.56 -7.39 -30.37
N LYS A 404 -7.83 -8.69 -30.25
CA LYS A 404 -7.90 -9.59 -31.40
C LYS A 404 -8.94 -9.14 -32.43
N THR A 405 -10.07 -8.56 -31.99
CA THR A 405 -11.14 -8.10 -32.89
C THR A 405 -10.73 -6.94 -33.81
N ILE A 406 -9.69 -6.20 -33.43
CA ILE A 406 -9.12 -5.08 -34.19
C ILE A 406 -7.79 -5.45 -34.89
N GLY A 407 -7.44 -6.75 -34.93
CA GLY A 407 -6.25 -7.26 -35.60
C GLY A 407 -4.98 -7.25 -34.75
N VAL A 408 -5.04 -6.88 -33.47
CA VAL A 408 -3.88 -6.90 -32.57
C VAL A 408 -3.76 -8.27 -31.90
N GLU A 409 -2.72 -9.02 -32.25
CA GLU A 409 -2.41 -10.33 -31.66
C GLU A 409 -1.61 -10.13 -30.37
N LEU A 410 -2.27 -10.32 -29.23
CA LEU A 410 -1.67 -10.12 -27.91
C LEU A 410 -1.29 -11.46 -27.25
N THR A 411 -0.04 -11.60 -26.80
CA THR A 411 0.39 -12.70 -25.92
C THR A 411 0.47 -12.23 -24.48
N ILE A 412 -0.11 -12.99 -23.53
CA ILE A 412 -0.05 -12.68 -22.10
C ILE A 412 1.25 -13.24 -21.53
N GLU A 413 2.08 -12.38 -20.96
CA GLU A 413 3.33 -12.73 -20.29
C GLU A 413 3.14 -12.70 -18.77
N LYS A 414 3.33 -13.85 -18.14
CA LYS A 414 3.09 -14.03 -16.70
C LYS A 414 4.41 -13.89 -15.94
N VAL A 415 4.57 -12.81 -15.18
CA VAL A 415 5.78 -12.52 -14.42
C VAL A 415 5.62 -12.99 -12.97
N PRO A 416 6.53 -13.81 -12.43
CA PRO A 416 6.53 -14.15 -11.01
C PRO A 416 6.62 -12.90 -10.13
N GLY A 417 5.80 -12.81 -9.08
CA GLY A 417 5.73 -11.60 -8.24
C GLY A 417 7.06 -11.21 -7.61
N SER A 418 7.90 -12.19 -7.26
CA SER A 418 9.26 -11.94 -6.74
C SER A 418 10.19 -11.24 -7.74
N ASN A 419 9.88 -11.28 -9.04
CA ASN A 419 10.64 -10.62 -10.10
C ASN A 419 9.93 -9.38 -10.68
N TRP A 420 8.71 -9.08 -10.23
CA TRP A 420 7.87 -8.06 -10.86
C TRP A 420 8.50 -6.66 -10.85
N PHE A 421 8.96 -6.18 -9.70
CA PHE A 421 9.58 -4.86 -9.60
C PHE A 421 10.88 -4.75 -10.41
N ALA A 422 11.67 -5.83 -10.50
CA ALA A 422 12.85 -5.87 -11.37
C ALA A 422 12.45 -5.76 -12.84
N GLN A 423 11.36 -6.42 -13.25
CA GLN A 423 10.80 -6.32 -14.59
C GLN A 423 10.21 -4.92 -14.87
N MET A 424 9.58 -4.27 -13.89
CA MET A 424 9.14 -2.87 -14.03
C MET A 424 10.33 -1.92 -14.18
N ALA A 425 11.40 -2.16 -13.44
CA ALA A 425 12.63 -1.37 -13.49
C ALA A 425 13.40 -1.55 -14.81
N SER A 426 13.28 -2.69 -15.50
CA SER A 426 13.95 -2.92 -16.78
C SER A 426 13.41 -2.03 -17.91
N LYS A 427 12.17 -1.53 -17.78
CA LYS A 427 11.48 -0.71 -18.80
C LYS A 427 11.45 -1.38 -20.19
N THR A 428 11.36 -2.72 -20.23
CA THR A 428 11.36 -3.50 -21.49
C THR A 428 10.01 -4.10 -21.87
N MET A 429 9.00 -4.01 -21.01
CA MET A 429 7.66 -4.54 -21.30
C MET A 429 6.92 -3.65 -22.32
N PRO A 430 6.42 -4.19 -23.45
CA PRO A 430 5.67 -3.40 -24.42
C PRO A 430 4.32 -2.89 -23.88
N MET A 431 3.51 -3.79 -23.32
CA MET A 431 2.32 -3.44 -22.54
C MET A 431 2.37 -4.09 -21.17
N VAL A 432 1.76 -3.44 -20.17
CA VAL A 432 1.69 -3.98 -18.81
C VAL A 432 0.35 -3.61 -18.15
N ILE A 433 -0.26 -4.55 -17.43
CA ILE A 433 -1.27 -4.22 -16.42
C ILE A 433 -0.51 -3.98 -15.12
N ALA A 434 -0.51 -2.74 -14.66
CA ALA A 434 0.17 -2.35 -13.43
C ALA A 434 -0.71 -1.40 -12.62
N GLU A 435 -0.21 -1.05 -11.45
CA GLU A 435 -0.87 -0.20 -10.49
C GLU A 435 0.13 0.77 -9.89
N PHE A 436 -0.37 1.94 -9.52
CA PHE A 436 0.28 2.78 -8.53
C PHE A 436 -0.80 3.35 -7.62
N TYR A 437 -0.57 3.24 -6.31
CA TYR A 437 -1.35 3.93 -5.30
C TYR A 437 -0.42 4.80 -4.47
N GLY A 438 -0.84 6.05 -4.25
CA GLY A 438 -0.06 6.99 -3.47
C GLY A 438 -0.38 6.94 -1.99
N TRP A 439 0.66 6.99 -1.15
CA TRP A 439 0.47 7.13 0.30
C TRP A 439 -0.03 8.52 0.68
N LEU A 440 0.35 9.52 -0.10
CA LEU A 440 -0.11 10.89 0.06
C LEU A 440 -1.27 11.11 -0.93
N ASP A 441 -2.42 11.56 -0.43
CA ASP A 441 -3.61 11.84 -1.23
C ASP A 441 -3.50 13.20 -1.94
N TYR A 442 -2.46 13.32 -2.77
CA TYR A 442 -2.09 14.51 -3.52
C TYR A 442 -1.82 14.11 -4.98
N PRO A 443 -2.48 14.74 -5.97
CA PRO A 443 -2.25 14.44 -7.38
C PRO A 443 -0.78 14.59 -7.78
N ASP A 444 -0.13 15.70 -7.41
CA ASP A 444 1.28 15.96 -7.75
C ASP A 444 2.24 14.91 -7.18
N TYR A 445 1.91 14.26 -6.07
CA TYR A 445 2.67 13.10 -5.57
C TYR A 445 2.57 11.90 -6.51
N PHE A 446 1.38 11.60 -7.05
CA PHE A 446 1.23 10.54 -8.05
C PHE A 446 2.07 10.83 -9.29
N PHE A 447 1.95 12.05 -9.82
CA PHE A 447 2.67 12.44 -11.02
C PHE A 447 4.19 12.48 -10.80
N PHE A 448 4.65 12.91 -9.62
CA PHE A 448 6.05 12.77 -9.23
C PHE A 448 6.49 11.31 -9.39
N TRP A 449 5.80 10.35 -8.77
CA TRP A 449 6.18 8.94 -8.81
C TRP A 449 6.03 8.26 -10.18
N THR A 450 5.07 8.67 -11.01
CA THR A 450 4.74 7.89 -12.22
C THR A 450 5.14 8.55 -13.52
N PHE A 451 5.45 9.85 -13.53
CA PHE A 451 5.72 10.59 -14.76
C PHE A 451 6.95 11.50 -14.71
N HIS A 452 7.42 11.93 -13.53
CA HIS A 452 8.55 12.84 -13.44
C HIS A 452 9.86 12.20 -13.92
N GLY A 453 10.42 12.67 -15.04
CA GLY A 453 11.59 12.06 -15.68
C GLY A 453 12.84 12.00 -14.79
N GLY A 454 12.98 12.96 -13.87
CA GLY A 454 14.15 13.06 -12.99
C GLY A 454 14.28 12.00 -11.90
N ASN A 455 13.22 11.24 -11.56
CA ASN A 455 13.31 10.23 -10.49
C ASN A 455 13.50 8.80 -11.01
N ASN A 456 13.37 8.56 -12.33
CA ASN A 456 13.42 7.24 -12.96
C ASN A 456 12.68 6.14 -12.18
N SER A 457 11.51 6.50 -11.62
CA SER A 457 10.75 5.60 -10.76
C SER A 457 10.34 4.32 -11.49
N VAL A 458 10.36 3.20 -10.77
CA VAL A 458 9.90 1.91 -11.29
C VAL A 458 8.45 1.97 -11.78
N PHE A 459 7.62 2.85 -11.21
CA PHE A 459 6.20 3.03 -11.53
C PHE A 459 5.90 3.84 -12.80
N ASN A 460 6.92 4.45 -13.43
CA ASN A 460 6.80 4.98 -14.80
C ASN A 460 6.98 3.84 -15.82
N THR A 461 6.10 2.84 -15.80
CA THR A 461 6.22 1.65 -16.66
C THR A 461 6.01 1.95 -18.15
N ALA A 462 5.26 3.01 -18.47
CA ALA A 462 5.12 3.53 -19.83
C ALA A 462 6.42 4.14 -20.40
N ASN A 463 7.45 4.36 -19.57
CA ASN A 463 8.72 4.99 -19.96
C ASN A 463 8.50 6.36 -20.65
N TYR A 464 7.48 7.07 -20.19
CA TYR A 464 7.05 8.35 -20.73
C TYR A 464 7.75 9.48 -19.99
N VAL A 465 8.40 10.38 -20.73
CA VAL A 465 9.08 11.56 -20.19
C VAL A 465 8.71 12.74 -21.06
N ASN A 466 8.16 13.78 -20.43
CA ASN A 466 7.77 15.02 -21.07
C ASN A 466 8.33 16.20 -20.26
N PRO A 467 9.29 16.98 -20.81
CA PRO A 467 9.91 18.09 -20.10
C PRO A 467 8.95 19.18 -19.63
N ASP A 468 7.82 19.37 -20.31
CA ASP A 468 6.80 20.32 -19.88
C ASP A 468 5.96 19.76 -18.73
N LEU A 469 5.69 18.45 -18.74
CA LEU A 469 5.06 17.80 -17.59
C LEU A 469 5.96 17.87 -16.36
N ASP A 470 7.27 17.62 -16.51
CA ASP A 470 8.24 17.72 -15.40
C ASP A 470 8.22 19.10 -14.74
N LYS A 471 8.27 20.18 -15.53
CA LYS A 471 8.17 21.56 -15.03
C LYS A 471 6.87 21.82 -14.26
N VAL A 472 5.74 21.32 -14.78
CA VAL A 472 4.43 21.51 -14.15
C VAL A 472 4.34 20.72 -12.84
N ILE A 473 4.89 19.51 -12.78
CA ILE A 473 5.02 18.71 -11.56
C ILE A 473 5.81 19.49 -10.50
N ASP A 474 6.99 20.00 -10.84
CA ASP A 474 7.81 20.77 -9.90
C ASP A 474 7.11 22.05 -9.42
N GLN A 475 6.41 22.76 -10.32
CA GLN A 475 5.62 23.93 -9.96
C GLN A 475 4.54 23.60 -8.92
N ALA A 476 3.82 22.50 -9.09
CA ALA A 476 2.78 22.09 -8.15
C ALA A 476 3.32 21.69 -6.77
N ARG A 477 4.49 21.02 -6.75
CA ARG A 477 5.13 20.54 -5.51
C ARG A 477 5.65 21.68 -4.64
N PHE A 478 6.17 22.74 -5.25
CA PHE A 478 6.88 23.81 -4.55
C PHE A 478 6.12 25.14 -4.48
N THR A 479 4.92 25.24 -5.06
CA THR A 479 4.07 26.43 -4.95
C THR A 479 3.28 26.48 -3.63
N ARG A 480 3.09 27.70 -3.12
CA ARG A 480 2.17 28.02 -2.00
C ARG A 480 0.86 28.64 -2.49
N ASP A 481 0.80 29.04 -3.75
CA ASP A 481 -0.38 29.68 -4.34
C ASP A 481 -1.39 28.59 -4.75
N PRO A 482 -2.62 28.59 -4.19
CA PRO A 482 -3.64 27.60 -4.51
C PRO A 482 -4.08 27.60 -5.98
N GLU A 483 -4.08 28.76 -6.65
CA GLU A 483 -4.47 28.87 -8.05
C GLU A 483 -3.36 28.36 -8.97
N ILE A 484 -2.09 28.65 -8.64
CA ILE A 484 -0.96 28.01 -9.33
C ILE A 484 -1.04 26.49 -9.16
N TYR A 485 -1.29 25.99 -7.95
CA TYR A 485 -1.41 24.56 -7.73
C TYR A 485 -2.54 23.95 -8.56
N LYS A 486 -3.74 24.52 -8.50
CA LYS A 486 -4.92 24.07 -9.24
C LYS A 486 -4.64 24.03 -10.75
N THR A 487 -4.09 25.10 -11.30
CA THR A 487 -3.80 25.20 -12.74
C THR A 487 -2.71 24.23 -13.17
N SER A 488 -1.68 24.03 -12.35
CA SER A 488 -0.67 22.99 -12.60
C SER A 488 -1.30 21.60 -12.61
N LEU A 489 -2.15 21.25 -11.64
CA LEU A 489 -2.81 19.94 -11.61
C LEU A 489 -3.67 19.70 -12.86
N ASN A 490 -4.50 20.67 -13.25
CA ASN A 490 -5.32 20.57 -14.47
C ASN A 490 -4.44 20.34 -15.70
N LYS A 491 -3.34 21.08 -15.80
CA LYS A 491 -2.40 20.95 -16.92
C LYS A 491 -1.72 19.57 -16.96
N MET A 492 -1.35 19.00 -15.81
CA MET A 492 -0.80 17.65 -15.74
C MET A 492 -1.80 16.62 -16.28
N VAL A 493 -3.05 16.68 -15.82
CA VAL A 493 -4.13 15.79 -16.25
C VAL A 493 -4.37 15.92 -17.75
N ASP A 494 -4.47 17.13 -18.28
CA ASP A 494 -4.67 17.37 -19.71
C ASP A 494 -3.53 16.78 -20.56
N ILE A 495 -2.27 16.96 -20.15
CA ILE A 495 -1.11 16.39 -20.87
C ILE A 495 -1.22 14.87 -20.92
N VAL A 496 -1.36 14.19 -19.78
CA VAL A 496 -1.33 12.72 -19.75
C VAL A 496 -2.58 12.07 -20.34
N MET A 497 -3.74 12.73 -20.25
CA MET A 497 -4.96 12.23 -20.87
C MET A 497 -5.04 12.53 -22.37
N THR A 498 -4.25 13.48 -22.88
CA THR A 498 -4.07 13.72 -24.32
C THR A 498 -3.04 12.77 -24.92
N ASP A 499 -1.87 12.65 -24.30
CA ASP A 499 -0.80 11.78 -24.80
C ASP A 499 -1.09 10.30 -24.54
N LEU A 500 -1.91 10.00 -23.53
CA LEU A 500 -2.39 8.67 -23.16
C LEU A 500 -1.28 7.59 -23.08
N PRO A 501 -0.14 7.83 -22.38
CA PRO A 501 0.85 6.77 -22.13
C PRO A 501 0.28 5.65 -21.22
N ARG A 502 -0.77 6.00 -20.46
CA ARG A 502 -1.44 5.18 -19.46
C ARG A 502 -2.95 5.20 -19.70
N ILE A 503 -3.55 4.03 -19.89
CA ILE A 503 -5.00 3.88 -20.01
C ILE A 503 -5.57 3.52 -18.64
N PRO A 504 -6.37 4.39 -18.00
CA PRO A 504 -6.96 4.08 -16.70
C PRO A 504 -8.02 2.97 -16.83
N LEU A 505 -8.04 1.99 -15.91
CA LEU A 505 -9.06 0.95 -15.87
C LEU A 505 -10.04 1.17 -14.72
N TYR A 506 -9.52 1.17 -13.50
CA TYR A 506 -10.29 1.29 -12.26
C TYR A 506 -9.38 1.67 -11.09
N THR A 507 -10.00 2.14 -10.00
CA THR A 507 -9.38 2.25 -8.68
C THR A 507 -9.90 1.11 -7.81
N ARG A 508 -9.01 0.43 -7.08
CA ARG A 508 -9.36 -0.67 -6.18
C ARG A 508 -10.14 -0.18 -4.97
N PHE A 509 -10.85 -1.11 -4.34
CA PHE A 509 -11.30 -0.93 -2.96
C PHE A 509 -10.34 -1.63 -2.00
N ALA A 510 -10.05 -1.00 -0.88
CA ALA A 510 -9.50 -1.67 0.30
C ALA A 510 -10.65 -2.44 0.96
N ASP A 511 -10.74 -3.73 0.66
CA ASP A 511 -11.81 -4.61 1.10
C ASP A 511 -11.44 -5.44 2.33
N TYR A 512 -12.34 -5.45 3.32
CA TYR A 512 -12.21 -6.20 4.57
C TYR A 512 -13.52 -6.91 4.89
N ALA A 513 -13.42 -8.15 5.35
CA ALA A 513 -14.56 -8.90 5.87
C ALA A 513 -14.39 -9.05 7.38
N VAL A 514 -15.32 -8.51 8.16
CA VAL A 514 -15.21 -8.41 9.63
C VAL A 514 -16.44 -8.97 10.33
N GLN A 515 -16.24 -9.61 11.48
CA GLN A 515 -17.36 -10.00 12.35
C GLN A 515 -18.18 -8.77 12.78
N LYS A 516 -19.48 -8.95 12.99
CA LYS A 516 -20.39 -7.82 13.31
C LYS A 516 -20.06 -7.12 14.63
N ASN A 517 -19.47 -7.83 15.58
CA ASN A 517 -19.04 -7.30 16.87
C ASN A 517 -17.68 -6.58 16.81
N VAL A 518 -16.96 -6.64 15.69
CA VAL A 518 -15.72 -5.88 15.48
C VAL A 518 -16.08 -4.47 15.01
N LYS A 519 -15.60 -3.48 15.75
CA LYS A 519 -15.84 -2.05 15.51
C LYS A 519 -14.54 -1.27 15.47
N GLY A 520 -14.64 0.03 15.17
CA GLY A 520 -13.50 0.93 15.15
C GLY A 520 -12.62 0.78 13.91
N PHE A 521 -13.17 0.24 12.82
CA PHE A 521 -12.46 0.26 11.54
C PHE A 521 -12.23 1.71 11.11
N GLU A 522 -10.98 1.99 10.75
CA GLU A 522 -10.56 3.25 10.16
C GLU A 522 -9.74 2.94 8.91
N TYR A 523 -10.10 3.57 7.79
CA TYR A 523 -9.32 3.49 6.57
C TYR A 523 -8.07 4.36 6.67
N TRP A 524 -6.93 3.76 6.39
CA TRP A 524 -5.63 4.42 6.27
C TRP A 524 -5.02 4.17 4.90
N PHE A 525 -4.21 5.12 4.44
CA PHE A 525 -3.55 5.07 3.12
C PHE A 525 -2.66 3.86 2.88
N HIS A 526 -2.17 3.22 3.96
CA HIS A 526 -1.36 2.01 3.87
C HIS A 526 -2.22 0.75 3.65
N THR A 527 -3.55 0.87 3.55
CA THR A 527 -4.49 -0.21 3.21
C THR A 527 -4.46 -1.42 4.16
N HIS A 528 -4.04 -1.22 5.41
CA HIS A 528 -4.08 -2.25 6.44
C HIS A 528 -4.92 -1.80 7.63
N PRO A 529 -5.50 -2.74 8.41
CA PRO A 529 -6.26 -2.36 9.59
C PRO A 529 -5.37 -1.70 10.64
N ASP A 530 -5.84 -0.60 11.23
CA ASP A 530 -5.19 0.01 12.38
C ASP A 530 -5.65 -0.65 13.69
N PHE A 531 -4.81 -1.50 14.26
CA PHE A 531 -5.11 -2.25 15.49
C PHE A 531 -5.32 -1.33 16.70
N ARG A 532 -4.87 -0.08 16.63
CA ARG A 532 -5.06 0.90 17.71
C ARG A 532 -6.52 1.34 17.86
N LYS A 533 -7.29 1.24 16.78
CA LYS A 533 -8.67 1.72 16.68
C LYS A 533 -9.70 0.61 16.82
N LEU A 534 -9.32 -0.61 16.42
CA LEU A 534 -10.21 -1.76 16.47
C LEU A 534 -10.55 -2.18 17.91
N TYR A 535 -11.79 -2.60 18.12
CA TYR A 535 -12.26 -3.19 19.37
C TYR A 535 -13.42 -4.17 19.13
N LYS A 536 -13.75 -4.97 20.14
CA LYS A 536 -14.88 -5.92 20.12
C LYS A 536 -15.94 -5.45 21.11
N GLU A 537 -17.19 -5.36 20.67
CA GLU A 537 -18.36 -4.99 21.50
C GLU A 537 -18.74 -6.05 22.53
#